data_AF-A0A935EF99-F1
#
_entry.id   AF-A0A935EF99-F1
#
_cell.length_a   1.000
_cell.length_b   1.000
_cell.length_c   1.000
_cell.angle_alpha   90.00
_cell.angle_beta   90.00
_cell.angle_gamma   90.00
#
_symmetry.space_group_name_H-M   'P 1'
#
loop_
_entity.id
_entity.type
_entity.pdbx_description
1 polymer ?
#
loop_
_entity_poly.entity_id
_entity_poly.type
_entity_poly.pdbx_seq_one_letter_code
_entity_poly.pdbx_strand_id
1 'polypeptide(L)'
;MFRDMVSQWEQAANDYGSKITSTSEFAQGMQGATAISLQIQQAVQDGMTKVLAAANIPSRDDIAALSTRVAAIEVQLHRIVEALGAQSFKSSAPKPKRTKQPPSGHK
;
A
#
# COMPACT_ATOMS: atom_id res chain seq x y z
N MET A 1 53.26 -19.36 -15.98
CA MET A 1 53.62 -18.71 -14.70
C MET A 1 52.47 -17.91 -14.09
N PHE A 2 52.15 -16.68 -14.55
CA PHE A 2 51.01 -15.91 -13.98
C PHE A 2 49.66 -16.60 -14.20
N ARG A 3 49.43 -17.12 -15.40
CA ARG A 3 48.19 -17.87 -15.72
C ARG A 3 48.05 -19.15 -14.90
N ASP A 4 49.15 -19.82 -14.57
CA ASP A 4 49.13 -21.03 -13.75
C ASP A 4 48.90 -20.69 -12.26
N MET A 5 49.40 -19.55 -11.78
CA MET A 5 49.05 -19.04 -10.45
C MET A 5 47.58 -18.65 -10.35
N VAL A 6 47.04 -17.97 -11.37
CA VAL A 6 45.61 -17.62 -11.42
C VAL A 6 44.75 -18.88 -11.50
N SER A 7 45.14 -19.87 -12.29
CA SER A 7 44.43 -21.16 -12.38
C SER A 7 44.44 -21.92 -11.06
N GLN A 8 45.57 -21.96 -10.36
CA GLN A 8 45.65 -22.59 -9.04
C GLN A 8 44.87 -21.80 -7.97
N TRP A 9 44.86 -20.47 -8.07
CA TRP A 9 44.05 -19.62 -7.21
C TRP A 9 42.56 -19.82 -7.46
N GLU A 10 42.14 -19.96 -8.72
CA GLU A 10 40.76 -20.22 -9.11
C GLU A 10 40.31 -21.60 -8.62
N GLN A 11 41.15 -22.64 -8.74
CA GLN A 11 40.87 -23.96 -8.16
C GLN A 11 40.77 -23.92 -6.64
N ALA A 12 41.74 -23.28 -5.96
CA ALA A 12 41.68 -23.12 -4.51
C ALA A 12 40.43 -22.32 -4.09
N ALA A 13 40.11 -21.23 -4.77
CA ALA A 13 38.91 -20.44 -4.51
C ALA A 13 37.62 -21.26 -4.72
N ASN A 14 37.58 -22.17 -5.69
CA ASN A 14 36.42 -23.03 -5.92
C ASN A 14 36.24 -24.08 -4.81
N ASP A 15 37.34 -24.70 -4.35
CA ASP A 15 37.32 -25.70 -3.28
C ASP A 15 37.06 -25.09 -1.89
N TYR A 16 37.63 -23.92 -1.61
CA TYR A 16 37.38 -23.19 -0.37
C TYR A 16 36.03 -22.47 -0.40
N GLY A 17 35.66 -21.86 -1.53
CA GLY A 17 34.41 -21.12 -1.71
C GLY A 17 33.17 -22.01 -1.62
N SER A 18 33.22 -23.21 -2.19
CA SER A 18 32.13 -24.19 -2.06
C SER A 18 31.94 -24.68 -0.62
N LYS A 19 33.03 -24.92 0.12
CA LYS A 19 32.97 -25.28 1.54
C LYS A 19 32.44 -24.15 2.41
N ILE A 20 32.93 -22.93 2.24
CA ILE A 20 32.52 -21.77 3.03
C ILE A 20 31.03 -21.46 2.78
N THR A 21 30.58 -21.45 1.53
CA THR A 21 29.16 -21.19 1.20
C THR A 21 28.21 -22.30 1.66
N SER A 22 28.68 -23.54 1.74
CA SER A 22 27.90 -24.67 2.28
C SER A 22 27.78 -24.68 3.81
N THR A 23 28.51 -23.79 4.51
CA THR A 23 28.54 -23.76 5.97
C THR A 23 27.42 -22.89 6.51
N SER A 24 26.72 -23.36 7.55
CA SER A 24 25.61 -22.65 8.20
C SER A 24 26.00 -21.26 8.71
N GLU A 25 27.27 -21.05 9.07
CA GLU A 25 27.83 -19.77 9.51
C GLU A 25 27.88 -18.73 8.38
N PHE A 26 28.13 -19.13 7.13
CA PHE A 26 28.06 -18.22 5.99
C PHE A 26 26.62 -17.81 5.71
N ALA A 27 25.68 -18.76 5.75
CA ALA A 27 24.26 -18.44 5.62
C ALA A 27 23.77 -17.50 6.73
N GLN A 28 24.20 -17.70 7.98
CA GLN A 28 23.90 -16.81 9.10
C GLN A 28 24.56 -15.44 8.95
N GLY A 29 25.83 -15.38 8.53
CA GLY A 29 26.55 -14.14 8.28
C GLY A 29 25.95 -13.35 7.13
N MET A 30 25.49 -14.01 6.07
CA MET A 30 24.81 -13.40 4.94
C MET A 30 23.43 -12.88 5.35
N GLN A 31 22.64 -13.65 6.11
CA GLN A 31 21.37 -13.18 6.68
C GLN A 31 21.58 -11.98 7.62
N GLY A 32 22.63 -12.01 8.44
CA GLY A 32 23.02 -10.89 9.30
C GLY A 32 23.42 -9.65 8.51
N ALA A 33 24.24 -9.81 7.47
CA ALA A 33 24.64 -8.71 6.58
C ALA A 33 23.45 -8.11 5.82
N THR A 34 22.51 -8.94 5.35
CA THR A 34 21.27 -8.47 4.74
C THR A 34 20.40 -7.72 5.76
N ALA A 35 20.26 -8.23 6.99
CA ALA A 35 19.51 -7.55 8.05
C ALA A 35 20.13 -6.19 8.42
N ILE A 36 21.45 -6.12 8.52
CA ILE A 36 22.19 -4.86 8.77
C ILE A 36 21.99 -3.88 7.61
N SER A 37 22.05 -4.36 6.35
CA SER A 37 21.80 -3.52 5.18
C SER A 37 20.40 -2.92 5.20
N LEU A 38 19.39 -3.71 5.56
CA LEU A 38 18.01 -3.24 5.69
C LEU A 38 17.85 -2.19 6.79
N GLN A 39 18.50 -2.41 7.95
CA GLN A 39 18.49 -1.44 9.06
C GLN A 39 19.18 -0.13 8.68
N ILE A 40 20.28 -0.19 7.93
CA ILE A 40 20.96 1.01 7.42
C ILE A 40 20.04 1.77 6.46
N GLN A 41 19.35 1.06 5.54
CA GLN A 41 18.40 1.70 4.63
C GLN A 41 17.26 2.40 5.40
N GLN A 42 16.71 1.76 6.45
CA GLN A 42 15.70 2.38 7.32
C GLN A 42 16.24 3.61 8.04
N ALA A 43 17.43 3.53 8.65
CA ALA A 43 18.04 4.66 9.35
C ALA A 43 18.31 5.86 8.42
N VAL A 44 18.70 5.61 7.17
CA VAL A 44 18.88 6.65 6.14
C VAL A 44 17.54 7.27 5.74
N GLN A 45 16.50 6.46 5.58
CA GLN A 45 15.14 6.95 5.30
C GLN A 45 14.63 7.83 6.44
N ASP A 46 14.76 7.40 7.70
CA ASP A 46 14.37 8.18 8.87
C ASP A 46 15.16 9.49 8.99
N GLY A 47 16.46 9.46 8.68
CA GLY A 47 17.31 10.64 8.64
C GLY A 47 16.84 11.64 7.56
N MET A 48 16.54 11.15 6.36
CA MET A 48 16.06 11.98 5.27
C MET A 48 14.67 12.57 5.56
N THR A 49 13.76 11.82 6.18
CA THR A 49 12.46 12.33 6.65
C THR A 49 12.64 13.45 7.67
N LYS A 50 13.58 13.35 8.61
CA LYS A 50 13.89 14.42 9.58
C LYS A 50 14.49 15.66 8.91
N VAL A 51 15.36 15.48 7.91
CA VAL A 51 15.92 16.59 7.13
C VAL A 51 14.84 17.29 6.31
N LEU A 52 13.94 16.53 5.66
CA LEU A 52 12.81 17.08 4.91
C LEU A 52 11.82 17.81 5.83
N ALA A 53 11.51 17.24 7.00
CA ALA A 53 10.70 17.92 8.02
C ALA A 53 11.34 19.23 8.50
N ALA A 54 12.66 19.26 8.71
CA ALA A 54 13.38 20.48 9.06
C ALA A 54 13.38 21.53 7.94
N ALA A 55 13.31 21.10 6.68
CA ALA A 55 13.16 21.96 5.51
C ALA A 55 11.70 22.33 5.20
N ASN A 56 10.74 21.91 6.04
CA ASN A 56 9.30 22.06 5.83
C ASN A 56 8.80 21.42 4.51
N ILE A 57 9.49 20.38 4.03
CA ILE A 57 9.12 19.61 2.84
C ILE A 57 8.42 18.32 3.31
N PRO A 58 7.18 18.04 2.87
CA PRO A 58 6.46 16.84 3.28
C PRO A 58 7.13 15.57 2.76
N SER A 59 7.15 14.52 3.59
CA SER A 59 7.71 13.23 3.21
C SER A 59 6.78 12.45 2.27
N ARG A 60 7.29 11.38 1.64
CA ARG A 60 6.46 10.49 0.81
C ARG A 60 5.35 9.82 1.61
N ASP A 61 5.63 9.47 2.87
CA ASP A 61 4.65 8.82 3.74
C ASP A 61 3.53 9.79 4.15
N ASP A 62 3.86 11.06 4.40
CA ASP A 62 2.86 12.10 4.68
C ASP A 62 1.91 12.30 3.49
N ILE A 63 2.45 12.29 2.26
CA ILE A 63 1.64 12.38 1.04
C ILE A 63 0.71 11.16 0.91
N ALA A 64 1.19 9.96 1.21
CA ALA A 64 0.37 8.74 1.18
C ALA A 64 -0.73 8.75 2.26
N ALA A 65 -0.43 9.26 3.46
CA ALA A 65 -1.41 9.43 4.52
C ALA A 65 -2.49 10.46 4.12
N LEU A 66 -2.09 11.58 3.53
CA LEU A 66 -3.00 12.59 3.02
C LEU A 66 -3.89 12.06 1.89
N SER A 67 -3.34 11.32 0.93
CA SER A 67 -4.12 10.74 -0.17
C SER A 67 -5.17 9.74 0.33
N THR A 68 -4.81 8.90 1.30
CA THR A 68 -5.74 7.97 1.96
C THR A 68 -6.89 8.71 2.63
N ARG A 69 -6.58 9.81 3.33
CA ARG A 69 -7.60 10.65 3.98
C ARG A 69 -8.51 11.32 2.97
N VAL A 70 -7.96 11.83 1.86
CA VAL A 70 -8.74 12.44 0.77
C VAL A 70 -9.69 11.42 0.15
N ALA A 71 -9.22 10.21 -0.16
CA ALA A 71 -10.07 9.14 -0.69
C ALA A 71 -11.23 8.78 0.27
N ALA A 72 -10.96 8.74 1.58
CA ALA A 72 -12.01 8.50 2.58
C ALA A 72 -13.07 9.63 2.60
N ILE A 73 -12.63 10.89 2.45
CA ILE A 73 -13.52 12.05 2.36
C ILE A 73 -14.39 11.96 1.09
N GLU A 74 -13.81 11.59 -0.05
CA GLU A 74 -14.54 11.42 -1.31
C GLU A 74 -15.64 10.36 -1.18
N VAL A 75 -15.35 9.23 -0.54
CA VAL A 75 -16.34 8.18 -0.27
C VAL A 75 -17.48 8.70 0.63
N GLN A 76 -17.16 9.48 1.67
CA GLN A 76 -18.18 10.07 2.54
C GLN A 76 -19.04 11.09 1.80
N LEU A 77 -18.43 11.94 0.97
CA LEU A 77 -19.14 12.90 0.14
C LEU A 77 -20.09 12.20 -0.84
N HIS A 78 -19.65 11.11 -1.48
CA HIS A 78 -20.50 10.32 -2.37
C HIS A 78 -21.75 9.81 -1.64
N ARG A 79 -21.58 9.23 -0.44
CA ARG A 79 -22.69 8.74 0.38
C ARG A 79 -23.66 9.85 0.77
N ILE A 80 -23.17 11.04 1.08
CA ILE A 80 -24.01 12.20 1.40
C ILE A 80 -24.81 12.63 0.18
N VAL A 81 -24.17 12.72 -0.99
CA VAL A 81 -24.85 13.07 -2.25
C VAL A 81 -25.93 12.04 -2.59
N GLU A 82 -25.65 10.75 -2.44
CA GLU A 82 -26.63 9.68 -2.64
C GLU A 82 -27.79 9.79 -1.66
N ALA A 83 -27.53 10.04 -0.37
CA ALA A 83 -28.56 10.20 0.64
C ALA A 83 -29.47 11.41 0.33
N LEU A 84 -28.88 12.55 -0.05
CA LEU A 84 -29.61 13.76 -0.43
C LEU A 84 -30.40 13.57 -1.73
N GLY A 85 -29.82 12.88 -2.73
CA GLY A 85 -30.50 12.54 -3.97
C GLY A 85 -31.66 11.58 -3.76
N ALA A 86 -31.52 10.59 -2.88
CA ALA A 86 -32.60 9.68 -2.49
C ALA A 86 -33.70 10.37 -1.69
N GLN A 87 -33.38 11.45 -0.97
CA GLN A 87 -34.36 12.24 -0.21
C GLN A 87 -35.30 13.05 -1.12
N SER A 88 -34.86 13.40 -2.34
CA SER A 88 -35.63 14.23 -3.28
C SER A 88 -36.85 13.52 -3.90
N PHE A 89 -36.90 12.17 -3.89
CA PHE A 89 -37.95 11.41 -4.59
C PHE A 89 -38.94 10.65 -3.69
N LYS A 90 -38.79 10.68 -2.37
CA LYS A 90 -39.78 10.06 -1.46
C LYS A 90 -40.87 11.07 -1.09
N SER A 91 -41.70 11.40 -2.07
CA SER A 91 -43.05 11.92 -1.80
C SER A 91 -43.85 10.80 -1.14
N SER A 92 -43.92 10.84 0.19
CA SER A 92 -44.78 9.99 1.03
C SER A 92 -46.22 10.51 1.10
N ALA A 93 -46.62 11.40 0.18
CA ALA A 93 -47.98 11.90 0.12
C ALA A 93 -48.95 10.72 -0.16
N PRO A 94 -49.94 10.46 0.73
CA PRO A 94 -50.88 9.38 0.53
C PRO A 94 -51.66 9.60 -0.76
N LYS A 95 -51.64 8.62 -1.67
CA LYS A 95 -52.42 8.69 -2.92
C LYS A 95 -53.91 8.82 -2.58
N PRO A 96 -54.63 9.78 -3.19
CA PRO A 96 -56.06 9.98 -2.92
C PRO A 96 -56.87 8.74 -3.30
N LYS A 97 -57.81 8.36 -2.42
CA LYS A 97 -58.66 7.17 -2.58
C LYS A 97 -59.52 7.33 -3.84
N ARG A 98 -59.46 6.37 -4.77
CA ARG A 98 -60.29 6.37 -6.00
C ARG A 98 -61.78 6.30 -5.61
N THR A 99 -62.52 7.37 -5.89
CA THR A 99 -63.97 7.48 -5.62
C THR A 99 -64.87 7.21 -6.82
N LYS A 100 -64.32 6.80 -7.98
CA LYS A 100 -65.14 6.39 -9.12
C LYS A 100 -65.64 4.95 -8.91
N GLN A 101 -66.82 4.82 -8.29
CA GLN A 101 -67.64 3.62 -8.46
C GLN A 101 -68.23 3.62 -9.87
N PRO A 102 -68.27 2.47 -10.57
CA PRO A 102 -68.92 2.37 -11.87
C PRO A 102 -70.42 2.64 -11.72
N PRO A 103 -71.08 3.28 -12.70
CA PRO A 103 -72.51 3.51 -12.65
C PRO A 103 -73.26 2.17 -12.61
N SER A 104 -74.13 2.01 -11.61
CA SER A 104 -75.06 0.88 -11.51
C SER A 104 -75.99 0.91 -12.72
N GLY A 105 -75.77 0.00 -13.67
CA GLY A 105 -76.62 -0.13 -14.84
C GLY A 105 -78.04 -0.52 -14.43
N HIS A 106 -79.00 0.36 -14.69
CA HIS A 106 -80.42 0.02 -14.71
C HIS A 106 -80.77 -0.58 -16.08
N LYS A 107 -81.14 -1.86 -16.10
CA LYS A 107 -82.37 -2.41 -16.70
C LYS A 107 -82.36 -3.94 -16.60
#